data_AF-A0A8X7RJ70-F1
#
_entry.id   AF-A0A8X7RJ70-F1
#
_cell.length_a   1.000
_cell.length_b   1.000
_cell.length_c   1.000
_cell.angle_alpha   90.00
_cell.angle_beta   90.00
_cell.angle_gamma   90.00
#
_symmetry.space_group_name_H-M   'P 1'
#
loop_
_entity.id
_entity.type
_entity.pdbx_description
1 polymer ?
#
loop_
_entity_poly.entity_id
_entity_poly.type
_entity_poly.pdbx_seq_one_letter_code
_entity_poly.pdbx_strand_id
1 'polypeptide(L)'
;MTACEETVLEDLWVYYCRECDYGTHVYSCAAYEDQESNEEEEGEASTSPASRIKSLMKAQDEMAAMQLEARIMNDANEAALDLWDQPKRRYYW
;
A
#
# COMPACT_ATOMS: atom_id res chain seq x y z
N MET A 1 34.78 -2.56 -5.08
CA MET A 1 33.77 -3.60 -4.83
C MET A 1 33.37 -3.45 -3.38
N THR A 2 32.27 -2.76 -3.12
CA THR A 2 31.74 -2.55 -1.77
C THR A 2 31.09 -3.85 -1.32
N ALA A 3 31.67 -4.50 -0.30
CA ALA A 3 31.04 -5.65 0.33
C ALA A 3 29.93 -5.13 1.26
N CYS A 4 28.74 -5.71 1.18
CA CYS A 4 27.66 -5.42 2.14
C CYS A 4 28.09 -5.92 3.53
N GLU A 5 28.30 -5.01 4.47
CA GLU A 5 28.66 -5.33 5.85
C GLU A 5 27.39 -5.46 6.71
N GLU A 6 26.50 -6.39 6.32
CA GLU A 6 25.23 -6.62 6.99
C GLU A 6 25.15 -8.06 7.53
N THR A 7 24.62 -8.22 8.73
CA THR A 7 24.39 -9.54 9.34
C THR A 7 23.24 -10.23 8.61
N VAL A 8 23.55 -11.31 7.90
CA VAL A 8 22.54 -12.14 7.22
C VAL A 8 21.71 -12.88 8.27
N LEU A 9 20.40 -12.63 8.29
CA LEU A 9 19.44 -13.40 9.09
C LEU A 9 19.28 -14.82 8.51
N GLU A 10 19.09 -15.83 9.35
CA GLU A 10 19.04 -17.24 8.93
C GLU A 10 17.89 -17.57 7.96
N ASP A 11 16.81 -16.78 7.98
CA ASP A 11 15.60 -17.01 7.18
C ASP A 11 15.67 -16.46 5.73
N LEU A 12 16.86 -16.02 5.30
CA LEU A 12 17.05 -15.29 4.06
C LEU A 12 17.67 -16.14 2.94
N TRP A 13 17.17 -15.99 1.71
CA TRP A 13 17.63 -16.75 0.55
C TRP A 13 18.91 -16.13 -0.04
N VAL A 14 19.97 -16.94 -0.15
CA VAL A 14 21.27 -16.52 -0.71
C VAL A 14 21.46 -17.16 -2.08
N TYR A 15 21.85 -16.35 -3.07
CA TYR A 15 22.37 -16.87 -4.33
C TYR A 15 23.84 -17.26 -4.13
N TYR A 16 24.16 -18.53 -4.37
CA TYR A 16 25.53 -19.03 -4.26
C TYR A 16 26.06 -19.51 -5.61
N CYS A 17 27.18 -18.95 -6.04
CA CYS A 17 27.96 -19.44 -7.17
C CYS A 17 29.11 -20.31 -6.67
N ARG A 18 29.05 -21.62 -6.95
CA ARG A 18 30.10 -22.58 -6.56
C ARG A 18 31.44 -22.33 -7.26
N GLU A 19 31.41 -21.86 -8.49
CA GLU A 19 32.63 -21.67 -9.30
C GLU A 19 33.44 -20.46 -8.83
N CYS A 20 32.74 -19.41 -8.38
CA CYS A 20 33.35 -18.17 -7.90
C CYS A 20 33.53 -18.13 -6.38
N ASP A 21 33.04 -19.15 -5.67
CA ASP A 21 32.88 -19.17 -4.20
C ASP A 21 32.32 -17.86 -3.66
N TYR A 22 31.26 -17.39 -4.31
CA TYR A 22 30.64 -16.09 -4.04
C TYR A 22 29.17 -16.26 -3.71
N GLY A 23 28.77 -15.70 -2.56
CA GLY A 23 27.38 -15.65 -2.11
C GLY A 23 26.89 -14.20 -2.07
N THR A 24 25.65 -13.96 -2.50
CA THR A 24 24.98 -12.67 -2.30
C THR A 24 23.55 -12.88 -1.80
N HIS A 25 23.13 -12.06 -0.85
CA HIS A 25 21.77 -12.10 -0.35
C HIS A 25 20.81 -11.49 -1.40
N VAL A 26 19.77 -12.24 -1.77
CA VAL A 26 18.88 -11.90 -2.89
C VAL A 26 18.13 -10.58 -2.67
N TYR A 27 17.83 -10.22 -1.41
CA TYR A 27 17.02 -9.04 -1.10
C TYR A 27 17.80 -7.83 -0.56
N SER A 28 18.90 -8.02 0.19
CA SER A 28 19.61 -6.89 0.85
C SER A 28 20.71 -6.28 0.00
N CYS A 29 21.42 -7.09 -0.80
CA CYS A 29 22.64 -6.63 -1.47
C CYS A 29 22.42 -6.40 -2.98
N ALA A 30 21.18 -6.58 -3.45
CA ALA A 30 20.70 -6.11 -4.74
C ALA A 30 19.93 -4.78 -4.57
N ALA A 31 20.45 -3.86 -3.76
CA ALA A 31 19.94 -2.51 -3.73
C ALA A 31 20.30 -1.83 -5.06
N TYR A 32 19.33 -1.74 -5.98
CA TYR A 32 19.28 -0.55 -6.82
C TYR A 32 19.16 0.62 -5.85
N GLU A 33 20.09 1.57 -5.90
CA GLU A 33 20.00 2.78 -5.10
C GLU A 33 18.75 3.56 -5.50
N ASP A 34 17.62 3.23 -4.88
CA ASP A 34 16.55 4.20 -4.70
C ASP A 34 17.08 5.15 -3.63
N GLN A 35 17.72 6.23 -4.10
CA GLN A 35 18.03 7.40 -3.29
C GLN A 35 16.73 7.86 -2.64
N GLU A 36 16.53 7.48 -1.38
CA GLU A 36 15.58 8.12 -0.51
C GLU A 36 16.14 9.52 -0.21
N SER A 37 15.81 10.47 -1.09
CA SER A 37 16.03 11.89 -0.86
C SER A 37 15.11 12.31 0.29
N ASN A 38 15.63 12.17 1.51
CA ASN A 38 15.14 12.89 2.67
C ASN A 38 15.59 14.34 2.54
N GLU A 39 14.85 15.11 1.74
CA GLU A 39 14.92 16.57 1.72
C GLU A 39 13.67 17.09 2.44
N GLU A 40 13.78 17.18 3.76
CA GLU A 40 13.08 18.22 4.50
C GLU A 40 13.66 19.57 4.06
N GLU A 41 13.06 20.18 3.02
CA GLU A 41 13.25 21.59 2.74
C GLU A 41 11.89 22.29 2.71
N GLU A 42 11.58 22.98 3.81
CA GLU A 42 10.64 24.09 3.82
C GLU A 42 11.14 25.13 2.82
N GLY A 43 10.51 25.23 1.65
CA GLY A 43 10.92 26.27 0.71
C GLY A 43 10.26 26.21 -0.66
N GLU A 44 9.26 27.07 -0.84
CA GLU A 44 8.84 27.63 -2.12
C GLU A 44 8.14 26.72 -3.15
N ALA A 45 6.97 27.21 -3.57
CA ALA A 45 6.08 26.62 -4.55
C ALA A 45 6.73 26.52 -5.94
N SER A 46 7.57 25.52 -6.14
CA SER A 46 7.92 25.01 -7.46
C SER A 46 6.87 23.99 -7.87
N THR A 47 5.92 24.42 -8.70
CA THR A 47 4.87 23.56 -9.26
C THR A 47 5.47 22.64 -10.32
N SER A 48 6.27 21.66 -9.87
CA SER A 48 6.74 20.58 -10.73
C SER A 48 5.56 19.76 -11.24
N PRO A 49 5.52 19.35 -12.51
CA PRO A 49 4.49 18.45 -13.03
C PRO A 49 4.31 17.19 -12.18
N ALA A 50 5.38 16.67 -11.57
CA ALA A 50 5.34 15.50 -10.69
C ALA A 50 4.56 15.77 -9.39
N SER A 51 4.72 16.94 -8.77
CA SER A 51 4.01 17.27 -7.53
C SER A 51 2.51 17.47 -7.77
N ARG A 52 2.12 17.99 -8.94
CA ARG A 52 0.72 18.08 -9.38
C ARG A 52 0.09 16.71 -9.65
N ILE A 53 0.83 15.79 -10.28
CA ILE A 53 0.34 14.44 -10.56
C ILE A 53 0.12 13.70 -9.22
N LYS A 54 1.07 13.80 -8.29
CA LYS A 54 0.95 13.19 -6.96
C LYS A 54 -0.25 13.72 -6.18
N SER A 55 -0.50 15.04 -6.20
CA SER A 55 -1.65 15.61 -5.51
C SER A 55 -2.99 15.21 -6.15
N LEU A 56 -3.04 15.12 -7.48
CA LEU A 56 -4.23 14.63 -8.20
C LEU A 56 -4.52 13.16 -7.91
N MET A 57 -3.51 12.30 -7.92
CA MET A 57 -3.67 10.87 -7.59
C MET A 57 -4.18 10.70 -6.16
N LYS A 58 -3.61 11.43 -5.20
CA LYS A 58 -4.07 11.40 -3.80
C LYS A 58 -5.54 11.82 -3.67
N ALA A 59 -5.96 12.90 -4.34
CA ALA A 59 -7.35 13.35 -4.32
C ALA A 59 -8.30 12.32 -4.98
N GLN A 60 -7.84 11.62 -6.02
CA GLN A 60 -8.60 10.55 -6.65
C GLN A 60 -8.77 9.34 -5.73
N ASP A 61 -7.71 8.93 -5.04
CA ASP A 61 -7.74 7.81 -4.09
C ASP A 61 -8.67 8.11 -2.92
N GLU A 62 -8.61 9.33 -2.36
CA GLU A 62 -9.52 9.78 -1.30
C GLU A 62 -10.98 9.79 -1.76
N MET A 63 -11.25 10.24 -2.99
CA MET A 63 -12.60 10.22 -3.56
C MET A 63 -13.09 8.78 -3.80
N ALA A 64 -12.23 7.88 -4.26
CA ALA A 64 -12.56 6.48 -4.47
C ALA A 64 -12.89 5.78 -3.15
N ALA A 65 -12.12 6.05 -2.09
CA ALA A 65 -12.39 5.56 -0.74
C ALA A 65 -13.76 6.03 -0.23
N MET A 66 -14.06 7.33 -0.35
CA MET A 66 -15.35 7.88 0.07
C MET A 66 -16.52 7.29 -0.73
N GLN A 67 -16.37 7.08 -2.04
CA GLN A 67 -17.42 6.45 -2.86
C GLN A 67 -17.67 5.00 -2.45
N LEU A 68 -16.61 4.26 -2.09
CA LEU A 68 -16.75 2.90 -1.61
C LEU A 68 -17.52 2.86 -0.28
N GLU A 69 -17.16 3.73 0.67
CA GLU A 69 -17.85 3.83 1.96
C GLU A 69 -19.34 4.19 1.79
N ALA A 70 -19.64 5.15 0.91
CA ALA A 70 -21.02 5.54 0.61
C ALA A 70 -21.84 4.39 0.01
N ARG A 71 -21.24 3.58 -0.88
CA ARG A 71 -21.90 2.39 -1.44
C ARG A 71 -22.18 1.34 -0.37
N ILE A 72 -21.19 1.02 0.46
CA ILE A 72 -21.35 0.05 1.56
C ILE A 72 -22.46 0.50 2.51
N MET A 73 -22.48 1.79 2.87
CA MET A 73 -23.51 2.35 3.75
C MET A 73 -24.90 2.27 3.10
N ASN A 74 -25.00 2.57 1.80
CA ASN A 74 -26.27 2.48 1.08
C ASN A 74 -26.78 1.03 1.02
N ASP A 75 -25.91 0.08 0.66
CA ASP A 75 -26.27 -1.34 0.58
C ASP A 75 -26.70 -1.89 1.96
N ALA A 76 -26.03 -1.46 3.03
CA ALA A 76 -26.41 -1.81 4.40
C ALA A 76 -27.77 -1.23 4.79
N ASN A 77 -28.07 0.00 4.37
CA ASN A 77 -29.36 0.64 4.63
C ASN A 77 -30.49 -0.05 3.87
N GLU A 78 -30.30 -0.35 2.58
CA GLU A 78 -31.26 -1.10 1.77
C GLU A 78 -31.54 -2.48 2.39
N ALA A 79 -30.50 -3.22 2.78
CA ALA A 79 -30.67 -4.51 3.45
C ALA A 79 -31.40 -4.40 4.80
N ALA A 80 -31.21 -3.30 5.54
CA ALA A 80 -31.97 -3.04 6.75
C ALA A 80 -33.44 -2.79 6.44
N LEU A 81 -33.76 -1.97 5.44
CA LEU A 81 -35.14 -1.71 5.01
C LEU A 81 -35.85 -3.00 4.61
N ASP A 82 -35.19 -3.90 3.88
CA ASP A 82 -35.73 -5.21 3.52
C ASP A 82 -36.11 -6.07 4.75
N LEU A 83 -35.37 -5.94 5.86
CA LEU A 83 -35.72 -6.62 7.13
C LEU A 83 -36.94 -6.00 7.80
N TRP A 84 -37.13 -4.68 7.68
CA TRP A 84 -38.30 -3.98 8.24
C TRP A 84 -39.59 -4.21 7.44
N ASP A 85 -39.46 -4.39 6.12
CA ASP A 85 -40.61 -4.65 5.23
C ASP A 85 -41.13 -6.09 5.30
N GLN A 86 -40.38 -7.01 5.92
CA GLN A 86 -40.88 -8.37 6.14
C GLN A 86 -42.07 -8.36 7.11
N PRO A 87 -43.23 -8.96 6.73
CA PRO A 87 -44.37 -9.02 7.63
C PRO A 87 -43.98 -9.81 8.88
N LYS A 88 -44.03 -9.14 10.04
CA LYS A 88 -43.81 -9.78 11.35
C LYS A 88 -44.69 -11.02 11.43
N ARG A 89 -44.10 -12.21 11.37
CA ARG A 89 -44.82 -13.47 11.56
C ARG A 89 -45.45 -13.44 12.94
N ARG A 90 -46.75 -13.15 12.99
CA ARG A 90 -47.54 -13.24 14.22
C ARG A 90 -47.77 -14.72 14.48
N TYR A 91 -47.00 -15.26 15.42
CA TYR A 91 -47.30 -16.55 16.00
C TYR A 91 -48.47 -16.36 16.98
N TYR A 92 -49.62 -16.93 16.65
CA TYR A 92 -50.73 -17.08 17.59
C TYR A 92 -50.52 -18.42 18.31
N TRP A 93 -50.46 -18.39 19.63
CA TRP A 93 -50.47 -19.55 20.51
C TRP A 93 -51.91 -19.87 20.93
#